data_AF-A0A084W1M8-F1
#
_entry.id   AF-A0A084W1M8-F1
#
_cell.length_a   1.000
_cell.length_b   1.000
_cell.length_c   1.000
_cell.angle_alpha   90.00
_cell.angle_beta   90.00
_cell.angle_gamma   90.00
#
_symmetry.space_group_name_H-M   'P 1'
#
loop_
_entity.id
_entity.type
_entity.pdbx_description
1 polymer ?
#
loop_
_entity_poly.entity_id
_entity_poly.type
_entity_poly.pdbx_seq_one_letter_code
_entity_poly.pdbx_strand_id
1 'polypeptide(L)'
;MFHVAGAYPATAQEQWEEDDVELISNNLGGESKFTSTGSSKLPRASGNGEEHRFARQTELTDEDSGIISGRASIQAITKVDVGVNSQLIGSRGQTLQLYFEVTNYRQTPITYFFRVTDELAFLRSLNPGQATLNPGQSANVIVTLIVAPTAEVGSRDKVTFSTTGVDQVAQAAWVTVSDSAGLADTTRPSLWYTYSSRCEGRSTPATCTGAFWTLEVTARDYETGLMRISSSPVGLIYKTPFTAGTRDEVRASYTASCCQPRVTVTAYDVSRNVRSLNLDVTDIWLNEAGIAAVVLGVLLFIALIILLVLLIRYCIRKRRQSKDLPIYRGGESLGTRRTK
;
A
#
# COMPACT_ATOMS: atom_id res chain seq x y z
N MET A 1 -50.88 -43.63 43.08
CA MET A 1 -49.64 -44.32 43.49
C MET A 1 -48.53 -43.29 43.40
N PHE A 2 -48.29 -42.54 44.48
CA PHE A 2 -47.31 -42.84 45.54
C PHE A 2 -45.87 -42.92 44.95
N HIS A 3 -45.04 -41.86 45.06
CA HIS A 3 -44.24 -41.44 46.24
C HIS A 3 -43.01 -42.36 46.47
N VAL A 4 -41.80 -41.91 46.86
CA VAL A 4 -41.35 -40.59 47.38
C VAL A 4 -39.82 -40.36 47.17
N ALA A 5 -39.33 -39.18 47.56
CA ALA A 5 -37.92 -38.76 47.71
C ALA A 5 -37.09 -39.65 48.70
N GLY A 6 -35.78 -39.46 49.00
CA GLY A 6 -34.75 -38.48 48.66
C GLY A 6 -33.65 -38.43 49.75
N ALA A 7 -32.84 -37.36 49.76
CA ALA A 7 -31.92 -36.88 50.84
C ALA A 7 -30.44 -37.36 50.92
N TYR A 8 -29.60 -36.38 51.27
CA TYR A 8 -28.14 -36.31 51.56
C TYR A 8 -27.81 -36.79 53.02
N PRO A 9 -26.62 -36.53 53.69
CA PRO A 9 -25.32 -35.91 53.30
C PRO A 9 -24.02 -36.61 53.83
N ALA A 10 -22.83 -36.07 53.47
CA ALA A 10 -21.61 -35.90 54.32
C ALA A 10 -20.54 -35.10 53.51
N THR A 11 -20.16 -33.85 53.80
CA THR A 11 -19.29 -33.28 54.87
C THR A 11 -17.84 -33.81 54.95
N ALA A 12 -16.88 -32.99 54.51
CA ALA A 12 -15.52 -32.86 55.05
C ALA A 12 -14.95 -31.46 54.72
N GLN A 13 -14.17 -30.86 55.62
CA GLN A 13 -13.58 -29.51 55.50
C GLN A 13 -12.04 -29.57 55.41
N GLU A 14 -11.45 -28.76 54.52
CA GLU A 14 -10.13 -28.11 54.60
C GLU A 14 -10.25 -26.81 53.76
N GLN A 15 -9.90 -25.58 54.15
CA GLN A 15 -9.30 -25.01 55.37
C GLN A 15 -7.78 -25.14 55.58
N TRP A 16 -7.02 -24.37 54.78
CA TRP A 16 -5.70 -23.81 55.06
C TRP A 16 -5.71 -22.38 54.48
N GLU A 17 -5.84 -21.36 55.33
CA GLU A 17 -4.77 -20.51 55.91
C GLU A 17 -4.35 -19.36 54.99
N GLU A 18 -4.90 -18.17 55.29
CA GLU A 18 -4.37 -16.86 54.88
C GLU A 18 -3.37 -16.39 55.93
N ASP A 19 -2.11 -16.21 55.54
CA ASP A 19 -1.15 -15.36 56.24
C ASP A 19 -0.99 -14.06 55.43
N ASP A 20 -1.24 -12.91 56.06
CA ASP A 20 -0.46 -11.69 55.86
C ASP A 20 -0.85 -10.64 56.92
N VAL A 21 0.08 -10.40 57.85
CA VAL A 21 0.01 -9.30 58.83
C VAL A 21 1.16 -8.35 58.54
N GLU A 22 0.87 -7.16 58.03
CA GLU A 22 1.76 -6.00 58.20
C GLU A 22 1.00 -4.73 58.58
N LEU A 23 1.17 -4.34 59.84
CA LEU A 23 0.73 -3.08 60.43
C LEU A 23 1.97 -2.28 60.84
N ILE A 24 2.51 -1.45 59.93
CA ILE A 24 3.46 -0.39 60.32
C ILE A 24 3.03 0.94 59.71
N SER A 25 2.43 1.78 60.56
CA SER A 25 2.29 3.21 60.31
C SER A 25 3.66 3.89 60.40
N ASN A 26 3.93 4.84 59.51
CA ASN A 26 4.90 5.90 59.79
C ASN A 26 4.40 7.25 59.23
N ASN A 27 3.75 8.02 60.09
CA ASN A 27 3.58 9.46 59.89
C ASN A 27 4.93 10.15 60.13
N LEU A 28 5.42 10.90 59.16
CA LEU A 28 6.41 11.96 59.39
C LEU A 28 6.04 13.17 58.53
N GLY A 29 5.45 14.17 59.17
CA GLY A 29 5.18 15.47 58.55
C GLY A 29 6.47 16.27 58.39
N GLY A 30 6.51 17.10 57.34
CA GLY A 30 7.64 17.95 57.03
C GLY A 30 7.23 19.13 56.16
N GLU A 31 6.54 20.11 56.74
CA GLU A 31 6.38 21.41 56.08
C GLU A 31 7.73 22.08 55.89
N SER A 32 8.05 22.50 54.67
CA SER A 32 8.99 23.61 54.45
C SER A 32 8.52 24.50 53.29
N LYS A 33 7.83 25.58 53.64
CA LYS A 33 7.63 26.71 52.72
C LYS A 33 8.97 27.42 52.54
N PHE A 34 9.42 27.59 51.30
CA PHE A 34 10.30 28.69 50.94
C PHE A 34 9.84 29.34 49.63
N THR A 35 9.24 30.52 49.78
CA THR A 35 8.98 31.46 48.68
C THR A 35 10.08 32.51 48.68
N SER A 36 10.75 32.73 47.54
CA SER A 36 10.96 34.08 46.98
C SER A 36 11.83 34.11 45.71
N THR A 37 11.26 34.70 44.65
CA THR A 37 11.90 35.60 43.67
C THR A 37 13.29 35.30 43.09
N GLY A 38 13.32 35.05 41.77
CA GLY A 38 14.52 35.19 40.92
C GLY A 38 14.13 35.64 39.51
N SER A 39 14.09 36.95 39.28
CA SER A 39 13.77 37.53 37.95
C SER A 39 15.04 37.88 37.18
N SER A 40 15.19 37.40 35.94
CA SER A 40 16.00 38.10 34.95
C SER A 40 15.80 37.65 33.48
N LYS A 41 15.41 38.65 32.66
CA LYS A 41 15.94 38.96 31.32
C LYS A 41 15.81 37.93 30.18
N LEU A 42 14.78 38.17 29.37
CA LEU A 42 14.87 38.11 27.91
C LEU A 42 16.01 39.01 27.38
N PRO A 43 16.66 38.63 26.27
CA PRO A 43 17.13 39.56 25.26
C PRO A 43 16.31 39.45 23.97
N ARG A 44 15.97 40.61 23.36
CA ARG A 44 15.25 40.71 22.08
C ARG A 44 16.04 41.62 21.13
N ALA A 45 16.63 41.03 20.10
CA ALA A 45 17.10 41.66 18.87
C ALA A 45 17.14 40.53 17.82
N SER A 46 16.43 40.54 16.69
CA SER A 46 16.31 41.56 15.63
C SER A 46 17.62 41.75 14.88
N GLY A 47 17.75 41.05 13.75
CA GLY A 47 18.84 41.15 12.79
C GLY A 47 18.53 40.29 11.56
N ASN A 48 18.52 40.89 10.38
CA ASN A 48 18.27 40.20 9.11
C ASN A 48 19.45 39.27 8.75
N GLY A 49 19.15 38.15 8.11
CA GLY A 49 20.14 37.27 7.47
C GLY A 49 19.43 36.12 6.77
N GLU A 50 19.58 36.02 5.46
CA GLU A 50 19.13 34.86 4.68
C GLU A 50 19.97 33.65 5.06
N GLU A 51 19.35 32.53 5.45
CA GLU A 51 20.07 31.27 5.52
C GLU A 51 19.18 30.11 5.07
N HIS A 52 19.46 29.62 3.86
CA HIS A 52 18.80 28.46 3.28
C HIS A 52 19.13 27.21 4.11
N ARG A 53 18.18 26.72 4.90
CA ARG A 53 18.29 25.37 5.46
C ARG A 53 18.07 24.33 4.36
N PHE A 54 19.19 23.88 3.81
CA PHE A 54 19.29 22.72 2.93
C PHE A 54 18.52 21.53 3.51
N ALA A 55 17.47 21.10 2.81
CA ALA A 55 17.05 19.72 2.87
C ALA A 55 18.19 18.89 2.26
N ARG A 56 18.81 18.01 3.06
CA ARG A 56 19.89 17.13 2.60
C ARG A 56 19.31 16.04 1.69
N GLN A 57 19.11 16.37 0.41
CA GLN A 57 18.97 15.36 -0.63
C GLN A 57 20.29 14.58 -0.68
N THR A 58 20.21 13.28 -0.41
CA THR A 58 21.34 12.37 -0.63
C THR A 58 21.40 12.02 -2.11
N GLU A 59 21.94 12.94 -2.93
CA GLU A 59 22.39 12.56 -4.27
C GLU A 59 23.57 11.59 -4.12
N LEU A 60 23.31 10.32 -4.42
CA LEU A 60 24.35 9.32 -4.64
C LEU A 60 24.77 9.37 -6.10
N THR A 61 25.67 10.30 -6.40
CA THR A 61 26.53 10.22 -7.58
C THR A 61 27.65 9.23 -7.28
N ASP A 62 27.51 7.99 -7.74
CA ASP A 62 28.65 7.08 -7.91
C ASP A 62 28.66 6.66 -9.39
N GLU A 63 29.52 7.33 -10.16
CA GLU A 63 30.02 6.75 -11.40
C GLU A 63 31.16 5.78 -11.07
N ASP A 64 31.23 4.70 -11.84
CA ASP A 64 32.36 3.77 -11.91
C ASP A 64 32.61 2.81 -10.72
N SER A 65 31.71 1.84 -10.55
CA SER A 65 32.15 0.43 -10.48
C SER A 65 31.04 -0.56 -10.86
N GLY A 66 31.35 -1.47 -11.78
CA GLY A 66 30.43 -2.51 -12.23
C GLY A 66 30.10 -3.55 -11.15
N ILE A 67 29.04 -4.33 -11.40
CA ILE A 67 28.47 -5.36 -10.49
C ILE A 67 27.59 -4.76 -9.35
N ILE A 68 26.59 -3.95 -9.74
CA ILE A 68 25.37 -3.81 -8.92
C ILE A 68 24.56 -5.10 -9.08
N SER A 69 24.84 -6.08 -8.21
CA SER A 69 24.17 -7.37 -8.19
C SER A 69 22.70 -7.24 -7.72
N GLY A 70 21.75 -7.25 -8.67
CA GLY A 70 20.36 -7.67 -8.51
C GLY A 70 19.46 -6.99 -7.48
N ARG A 71 19.95 -6.01 -6.70
CA ARG A 71 19.25 -5.41 -5.54
C ARG A 71 19.33 -3.88 -5.49
N ALA A 72 19.41 -3.21 -6.63
CA ALA A 72 19.17 -1.76 -6.69
C ALA A 72 17.67 -1.46 -6.58
N SER A 73 17.19 -1.45 -5.34
CA SER A 73 15.98 -0.72 -4.94
C SER A 73 16.25 -0.06 -3.60
N ILE A 74 15.79 1.18 -3.44
CA ILE A 74 15.95 1.98 -2.23
C ILE A 74 14.98 1.42 -1.17
N GLN A 75 15.26 0.22 -0.68
CA GLN A 75 14.44 -0.42 0.35
C GLN A 75 14.62 0.34 1.67
N ALA A 76 13.51 0.55 2.38
CA ALA A 76 13.54 1.06 3.74
C ALA A 76 14.45 0.14 4.57
N ILE A 77 15.52 0.72 5.11
CA ILE A 77 16.66 -0.02 5.66
C ILE A 77 16.23 -0.94 6.83
N THR A 78 15.22 -0.49 7.56
CA THR A 78 14.39 -1.27 8.47
C THR A 78 12.94 -1.16 8.00
N LYS A 79 12.19 -2.26 8.00
CA LYS A 79 10.74 -2.26 7.73
C LYS A 79 9.96 -2.76 8.93
N VAL A 80 8.85 -2.10 9.23
CA VAL A 80 7.83 -2.57 10.19
C VAL A 80 6.52 -2.70 9.42
N ASP A 81 5.90 -3.89 9.47
CA ASP A 81 4.56 -4.14 8.93
C ASP A 81 3.65 -4.69 10.06
N VAL A 82 2.33 -4.50 9.92
CA VAL A 82 1.35 -5.25 10.74
C VAL A 82 1.20 -6.66 10.18
N GLY A 83 1.38 -7.67 11.04
CA GLY A 83 1.26 -9.07 10.68
C GLY A 83 -0.20 -9.47 10.43
N VAL A 84 -0.44 -10.30 9.41
CA VAL A 84 -1.80 -10.63 8.93
C VAL A 84 -2.66 -11.41 9.92
N ASN A 85 -2.06 -11.90 11.00
CA ASN A 85 -2.77 -12.59 12.09
C ASN A 85 -3.27 -11.65 13.19
N SER A 86 -3.01 -10.34 13.09
CA SER A 86 -3.40 -9.35 14.10
C SER A 86 -4.92 -9.29 14.30
N GLN A 87 -5.33 -8.98 15.52
CA GLN A 87 -6.73 -8.78 15.90
C GLN A 87 -6.96 -7.28 16.12
N LEU A 88 -7.52 -6.60 15.11
CA LEU A 88 -7.78 -5.15 15.12
C LEU A 88 -9.25 -4.81 15.40
N ILE A 89 -10.07 -5.81 15.74
CA ILE A 89 -11.45 -5.66 16.21
C ILE A 89 -11.60 -6.54 17.45
N GLY A 90 -12.29 -6.04 18.48
CA GLY A 90 -12.57 -6.80 19.68
C GLY A 90 -13.67 -6.26 20.56
N SER A 91 -14.30 -7.16 21.32
CA SER A 91 -15.34 -6.86 22.30
C SER A 91 -14.76 -6.33 23.61
N ARG A 92 -15.59 -5.66 24.40
CA ARG A 92 -15.29 -5.26 25.80
C ARG A 92 -14.75 -6.43 26.63
N GLY A 93 -13.63 -6.22 27.33
CA GLY A 93 -12.97 -7.24 28.14
C GLY A 93 -12.20 -8.30 27.34
N GLN A 94 -12.25 -8.29 26.02
CA GLN A 94 -11.52 -9.25 25.19
C GLN A 94 -10.01 -8.93 25.18
N THR A 95 -9.19 -9.96 25.31
CA THR A 95 -7.75 -9.91 25.03
C THR A 95 -7.52 -9.98 23.52
N LEU A 96 -6.76 -9.01 22.98
CA LEU A 96 -6.38 -8.95 21.57
C LEU A 96 -4.88 -9.08 21.41
N GLN A 97 -4.44 -9.73 20.32
CA GLN A 97 -3.05 -9.83 19.94
C GLN A 97 -2.79 -9.13 18.61
N LEU A 98 -1.91 -8.13 18.64
CA LEU A 98 -1.37 -7.47 17.47
C LEU A 98 0.04 -8.00 17.22
N TYR A 99 0.37 -8.25 15.96
CA TYR A 99 1.66 -8.76 15.53
C TYR A 99 2.35 -7.67 14.70
N PHE A 100 3.58 -7.31 15.06
CA PHE A 100 4.41 -6.40 14.28
C PHE A 100 5.63 -7.14 13.74
N GLU A 101 5.72 -7.21 12.41
CA GLU A 101 6.82 -7.84 11.69
C GLU A 101 7.92 -6.80 11.45
N VAL A 102 9.03 -6.91 12.19
CA VAL A 102 10.20 -6.04 12.03
C VAL A 102 11.24 -6.79 11.21
N THR A 103 11.66 -6.23 10.07
CA THR A 103 12.65 -6.83 9.17
C THR A 103 13.87 -5.93 9.00
N ASN A 104 15.06 -6.50 9.17
CA ASN A 104 16.33 -5.84 8.95
C ASN A 104 16.81 -6.05 7.49
N TYR A 105 16.82 -5.00 6.68
CA TYR A 105 17.35 -5.05 5.31
C TYR A 105 18.83 -4.59 5.20
N ARG A 106 19.48 -4.27 6.33
CA ARG A 106 20.92 -3.93 6.38
C ARG A 106 21.78 -5.15 6.08
N GLN A 107 23.02 -4.88 5.66
CA GLN A 107 24.07 -5.91 5.52
C GLN A 107 24.75 -6.27 6.84
N THR A 108 24.36 -5.65 7.96
CA THR A 108 24.89 -5.91 9.31
C THR A 108 23.77 -6.28 10.30
N PRO A 109 24.07 -7.07 11.36
CA PRO A 109 23.13 -7.31 12.45
C PRO A 109 22.84 -6.03 13.23
N ILE A 110 21.59 -5.83 13.65
CA ILE A 110 21.17 -4.68 14.47
C ILE A 110 20.29 -5.14 15.63
N THR A 111 20.51 -4.56 16.82
CA THR A 111 19.63 -4.68 17.98
C THR A 111 18.59 -3.56 17.96
N TYR A 112 17.32 -3.93 17.88
CA TYR A 112 16.17 -3.02 17.95
C TYR A 112 15.55 -3.08 19.35
N PHE A 113 15.20 -1.92 19.90
CA PHE A 113 14.42 -1.80 21.12
C PHE A 113 13.00 -1.38 20.75
N PHE A 114 12.00 -2.17 21.13
CA PHE A 114 10.61 -1.97 20.72
C PHE A 114 9.85 -1.12 21.73
N ARG A 115 8.97 -0.26 21.24
CA ARG A 115 8.11 0.63 22.04
C ARG A 115 6.70 0.64 21.45
N VAL A 116 5.71 0.81 22.31
CA VAL A 116 4.30 0.94 21.93
C VAL A 116 3.71 2.12 22.69
N THR A 117 2.96 2.96 21.97
CA THR A 117 2.03 3.93 22.55
C THR A 117 0.61 3.57 22.15
N ASP A 118 -0.33 3.87 23.02
CA ASP A 118 -1.74 3.46 22.96
C ASP A 118 -2.55 4.66 23.49
N GLU A 119 -3.66 5.01 22.82
CA GLU A 119 -4.43 6.23 23.10
C GLU A 119 -5.57 5.98 24.11
N LEU A 120 -6.08 4.75 24.24
CA LEU A 120 -7.15 4.36 25.17
C LEU A 120 -6.70 3.49 26.36
N ALA A 121 -5.38 3.28 26.52
CA ALA A 121 -4.72 2.47 27.54
C ALA A 121 -5.17 0.98 27.57
N PHE A 122 -5.40 0.38 26.40
CA PHE A 122 -5.70 -1.05 26.30
C PHE A 122 -4.46 -1.95 26.45
N LEU A 123 -3.26 -1.41 26.26
CA LEU A 123 -1.97 -2.08 26.33
C LEU A 123 -1.76 -2.83 27.65
N ARG A 124 -1.28 -4.07 27.56
CA ARG A 124 -0.91 -4.92 28.71
C ARG A 124 0.51 -5.44 28.63
N SER A 125 0.99 -5.86 27.45
CA SER A 125 2.35 -6.35 27.30
C SER A 125 2.89 -6.21 25.88
N LEU A 126 4.23 -6.24 25.79
CA LEU A 126 5.02 -6.21 24.57
C LEU A 126 6.08 -7.32 24.68
N ASN A 127 6.08 -8.28 23.76
CA ASN A 127 7.00 -9.42 23.81
C ASN A 127 7.50 -9.82 22.41
N PRO A 128 8.83 -9.86 22.16
CA PRO A 128 9.91 -9.41 23.04
C PRO A 128 9.95 -7.87 23.13
N GLY A 129 10.60 -7.31 24.17
CA GLY A 129 10.86 -5.86 24.27
C GLY A 129 12.04 -5.37 23.42
N GLN A 130 12.88 -6.29 22.93
CA GLN A 130 14.02 -6.03 22.05
C GLN A 130 14.40 -7.29 21.27
N ALA A 131 15.05 -7.14 20.12
CA ALA A 131 15.64 -8.27 19.37
C ALA A 131 16.85 -7.85 18.54
N THR A 132 17.84 -8.74 18.43
CA THR A 132 18.95 -8.59 17.48
C THR A 132 18.63 -9.37 16.21
N LEU A 133 18.56 -8.67 15.07
CA LEU A 133 18.19 -9.25 13.77
C LEU A 133 19.38 -9.23 12.83
N ASN A 134 19.72 -10.38 12.26
CA ASN A 134 20.71 -10.53 11.20
C ASN A 134 20.22 -9.91 9.86
N PRO A 135 21.11 -9.72 8.88
CA PRO A 135 20.74 -9.30 7.53
C PRO A 135 19.64 -10.16 6.91
N GLY A 136 18.54 -9.54 6.49
CA GLY A 136 17.36 -10.20 5.93
C GLY A 136 16.49 -10.95 6.94
N GLN A 137 16.81 -10.92 8.24
CA GLN A 137 16.02 -11.56 9.29
C GLN A 137 14.82 -10.69 9.69
N SER A 138 13.69 -11.34 9.93
CA SER A 138 12.51 -10.75 10.55
C SER A 138 12.29 -11.27 11.96
N ALA A 139 11.74 -10.43 12.84
CA ALA A 139 11.12 -10.86 14.10
C ALA A 139 9.65 -10.47 14.12
N ASN A 140 8.84 -11.32 14.75
CA ASN A 140 7.44 -11.04 15.03
C ASN A 140 7.32 -10.60 16.50
N VAL A 141 6.83 -9.38 16.73
CA VAL A 141 6.67 -8.80 18.06
C VAL A 141 5.20 -8.75 18.42
N ILE A 142 4.84 -9.38 19.53
CA ILE A 142 3.46 -9.52 20.00
C ILE A 142 3.15 -8.36 20.96
N VAL A 143 2.11 -7.60 20.62
CA VAL A 143 1.52 -6.57 21.47
C VAL A 143 0.19 -7.11 21.97
N THR A 144 0.07 -7.29 23.29
CA THR A 144 -1.17 -7.78 23.91
C THR A 144 -1.94 -6.61 24.48
N LEU A 145 -3.21 -6.51 24.11
CA LEU A 145 -4.16 -5.51 24.57
C LEU A 145 -5.31 -6.20 25.30
N ILE A 146 -5.96 -5.51 26.23
CA ILE A 146 -7.27 -5.88 26.76
C ILE A 146 -8.19 -4.67 26.60
N VAL A 147 -9.21 -4.81 25.77
CA VAL A 147 -10.23 -3.78 25.56
C VAL A 147 -10.93 -3.51 26.89
N ALA A 148 -10.98 -2.24 27.32
CA ALA A 148 -11.58 -1.91 28.61
C ALA A 148 -13.06 -2.38 28.69
N PRO A 149 -13.52 -2.98 29.80
CA PRO A 149 -14.92 -3.38 29.96
C PRO A 149 -15.92 -2.21 29.79
N THR A 150 -15.46 -0.99 30.06
CA THR A 150 -16.21 0.27 29.93
C THR A 150 -16.06 0.96 28.58
N ALA A 151 -15.29 0.40 27.64
CA ALA A 151 -15.04 1.04 26.34
C ALA A 151 -16.33 1.26 25.53
N GLU A 152 -16.42 2.36 24.79
CA GLU A 152 -17.57 2.64 23.94
C GLU A 152 -17.53 1.79 22.66
N VAL A 153 -18.65 1.18 22.27
CA VAL A 153 -18.72 0.41 21.02
C VAL A 153 -18.66 1.38 19.84
N GLY A 154 -17.80 1.07 18.86
CA GLY A 154 -17.47 1.96 17.74
C GLY A 154 -16.29 2.89 18.02
N SER A 155 -15.80 2.98 19.26
CA SER A 155 -14.54 3.70 19.56
C SER A 155 -13.35 3.00 18.91
N ARG A 156 -12.30 3.78 18.63
CA ARG A 156 -11.08 3.30 17.97
C ARG A 156 -9.87 3.75 18.77
N ASP A 157 -9.08 2.80 19.24
CA ASP A 157 -7.77 3.05 19.84
C ASP A 157 -6.68 3.03 18.75
N LYS A 158 -5.66 3.88 18.90
CA LYS A 158 -4.53 3.98 17.96
C LYS A 158 -3.26 3.44 18.58
N VAL A 159 -3.02 2.15 18.38
CA VAL A 159 -1.78 1.51 18.80
C VAL A 159 -0.67 1.85 17.83
N THR A 160 0.35 2.57 18.29
CA THR A 160 1.54 2.90 17.50
C THR A 160 2.75 2.13 18.02
N PHE A 161 3.22 1.17 17.23
CA PHE A 161 4.47 0.46 17.48
C PHE A 161 5.64 1.25 16.87
N SER A 162 6.80 1.23 17.52
CA SER A 162 8.03 1.83 16.99
C SER A 162 9.29 1.06 17.39
N THR A 163 10.30 1.12 16.52
CA THR A 163 11.68 0.77 16.85
C THR A 163 12.42 1.97 17.41
N THR A 164 13.37 1.72 18.30
CA THR A 164 14.34 2.69 18.81
C THR A 164 15.74 2.08 18.84
N GLY A 165 16.78 2.93 18.78
CA GLY A 165 18.16 2.52 18.57
C GLY A 165 18.75 3.22 17.34
N VAL A 166 19.29 2.44 16.40
CA VAL A 166 19.91 2.93 15.15
C VAL A 166 18.86 3.54 14.20
N ASP A 167 17.70 2.91 14.07
CA ASP A 167 16.58 3.36 13.24
C ASP A 167 15.33 3.59 14.08
N GLN A 168 14.63 4.71 13.83
CA GLN A 168 13.28 4.95 14.34
C GLN A 168 12.27 4.79 13.20
N VAL A 169 11.66 3.62 13.13
CA VAL A 169 10.55 3.31 12.21
C VAL A 169 9.32 3.01 13.06
N ALA A 170 8.20 3.64 12.72
CA ALA A 170 6.92 3.46 13.40
C ALA A 170 5.83 2.98 12.45
N GLN A 171 4.95 2.11 12.96
CA GLN A 171 3.78 1.63 12.26
C GLN A 171 2.60 1.63 13.24
N ALA A 172 1.48 2.22 12.82
CA ALA A 172 0.28 2.32 13.65
C ALA A 172 -0.83 1.38 13.16
N ALA A 173 -1.74 1.02 14.06
CA ALA A 173 -2.95 0.26 13.79
C ALA A 173 -4.13 0.80 14.60
N TRP A 174 -5.31 0.86 13.97
CA TRP A 174 -6.57 1.16 14.62
C TRP A 174 -7.18 -0.11 15.19
N VAL A 175 -7.37 -0.17 16.51
CA VAL A 175 -8.10 -1.23 17.20
C VAL A 175 -9.52 -0.74 17.46
N THR A 176 -10.50 -1.37 16.81
CA THR A 176 -11.90 -0.93 16.86
C THR A 176 -12.70 -1.77 17.87
N VAL A 177 -13.37 -1.11 18.80
CA VAL A 177 -14.21 -1.76 19.82
C VAL A 177 -15.54 -2.15 19.17
N SER A 178 -15.84 -3.44 19.14
CA SER A 178 -17.13 -3.97 18.68
C SER A 178 -18.00 -4.43 19.85
N ASP A 179 -19.22 -4.84 19.55
CA ASP A 179 -19.98 -5.73 20.42
C ASP A 179 -19.43 -7.18 20.32
N SER A 180 -20.17 -8.15 20.88
CA SER A 180 -19.87 -9.58 20.79
C SER A 180 -20.28 -10.25 19.47
N ALA A 181 -21.02 -9.56 18.59
CA ALA A 181 -21.31 -10.05 17.24
C ALA A 181 -20.17 -9.71 16.27
N GLY A 182 -19.37 -8.69 16.58
CA GLY A 182 -18.22 -8.25 15.78
C GLY A 182 -18.64 -7.35 14.61
N LEU A 183 -17.70 -7.08 13.70
CA LEU A 183 -18.01 -6.45 12.42
C LEU A 183 -18.03 -7.53 11.35
N ALA A 184 -19.20 -7.80 10.79
CA ALA A 184 -19.35 -8.73 9.67
C ALA A 184 -19.01 -8.01 8.36
N ASP A 185 -17.89 -8.39 7.75
CA ASP A 185 -17.41 -7.86 6.47
C ASP A 185 -16.82 -9.02 5.66
N THR A 186 -17.31 -9.15 4.43
CA THR A 186 -16.91 -10.18 3.45
C THR A 186 -16.46 -9.57 2.13
N THR A 187 -16.34 -8.24 2.10
CA THR A 187 -15.95 -7.47 0.93
C THR A 187 -14.44 -7.53 0.81
N ARG A 188 -13.93 -7.81 -0.40
CA ARG A 188 -12.48 -7.84 -0.63
C ARG A 188 -11.96 -6.42 -0.84
N PRO A 189 -10.76 -6.08 -0.33
CA PRO A 189 -10.15 -4.78 -0.56
C PRO A 189 -10.02 -4.47 -2.05
N SER A 190 -10.35 -3.24 -2.43
CA SER A 190 -10.11 -2.71 -3.76
C SER A 190 -8.61 -2.50 -3.96
N LEU A 191 -8.08 -2.99 -5.08
CA LEU A 191 -6.66 -2.97 -5.38
C LEU A 191 -6.46 -2.61 -6.86
N TRP A 192 -5.79 -1.49 -7.12
CA TRP A 192 -5.50 -0.99 -8.47
C TRP A 192 -4.03 -0.59 -8.60
N TYR A 193 -3.59 -0.45 -9.85
CA TYR A 193 -2.19 -0.23 -10.16
C TYR A 193 -2.00 0.58 -11.44
N THR A 194 -0.83 1.21 -11.56
CA THR A 194 -0.35 1.90 -12.76
C THR A 194 1.15 1.63 -12.91
N TYR A 195 1.58 1.25 -14.13
CA TYR A 195 3.01 1.17 -14.44
C TYR A 195 3.56 2.58 -14.66
N SER A 196 4.50 3.02 -13.82
CA SER A 196 5.21 4.29 -14.01
C SER A 196 6.39 4.12 -14.98
N SER A 197 6.93 2.91 -15.12
CA SER A 197 7.87 2.53 -16.18
C SER A 197 7.77 1.03 -16.51
N ARG A 198 8.18 0.65 -17.73
CA ARG A 198 8.13 -0.72 -18.25
C ARG A 198 9.46 -1.16 -18.87
N CYS A 199 9.63 -2.47 -19.05
CA CYS A 199 10.82 -3.08 -19.67
C CYS A 199 10.75 -3.17 -21.20
N GLU A 200 10.27 -2.12 -21.86
CA GLU A 200 10.10 -2.07 -23.32
C GLU A 200 11.45 -2.27 -24.03
N GLY A 201 11.55 -3.28 -24.90
CA GLY A 201 12.79 -3.69 -25.57
C GLY A 201 13.86 -4.32 -24.66
N ARG A 202 13.58 -4.49 -23.36
CA ARG A 202 14.55 -4.91 -22.33
C ARG A 202 14.20 -6.26 -21.68
N SER A 203 13.64 -7.16 -22.47
CA SER A 203 13.14 -8.49 -22.04
C SER A 203 14.13 -9.64 -22.22
N THR A 204 15.31 -9.40 -22.81
CA THR A 204 16.35 -10.44 -22.99
C THR A 204 17.41 -10.38 -21.89
N PRO A 205 18.11 -11.47 -21.54
CA PRO A 205 19.16 -11.46 -20.52
C PRO A 205 20.26 -10.40 -20.76
N ALA A 206 20.59 -10.15 -22.04
CA ALA A 206 21.57 -9.14 -22.44
C ALA A 206 21.07 -7.70 -22.29
N THR A 207 19.75 -7.46 -22.37
CA THR A 207 19.15 -6.10 -22.35
C THR A 207 18.41 -5.75 -21.06
N CYS A 208 18.16 -6.72 -20.18
CA CYS A 208 17.50 -6.50 -18.89
C CYS A 208 18.48 -6.06 -17.77
N THR A 209 19.78 -6.33 -17.94
CA THR A 209 20.83 -6.01 -16.96
C THR A 209 20.97 -4.50 -16.80
N GLY A 210 20.95 -4.01 -15.56
CA GLY A 210 20.96 -2.56 -15.26
C GLY A 210 19.65 -1.81 -15.57
N ALA A 211 18.64 -2.50 -16.13
CA ALA A 211 17.34 -1.93 -16.39
C ALA A 211 16.35 -2.25 -15.26
N PHE A 212 15.47 -1.30 -14.96
CA PHE A 212 14.47 -1.38 -13.91
C PHE A 212 13.09 -0.97 -14.44
N TRP A 213 12.06 -1.46 -13.76
CA TRP A 213 10.68 -1.04 -13.95
C TRP A 213 10.04 -0.67 -12.63
N THR A 214 9.01 0.17 -12.70
CA THR A 214 8.36 0.76 -11.53
C THR A 214 6.84 0.69 -11.65
N LEU A 215 6.24 0.28 -10.55
CA LEU A 215 4.81 0.07 -10.40
C LEU A 215 4.31 0.92 -9.24
N GLU A 216 3.23 1.65 -9.45
CA GLU A 216 2.44 2.24 -8.39
C GLU A 216 1.22 1.36 -8.11
N VAL A 217 1.01 1.08 -6.83
CA VAL A 217 -0.11 0.32 -6.30
C VAL A 217 -0.90 1.25 -5.40
N THR A 218 -2.23 1.19 -5.50
CA THR A 218 -3.12 1.78 -4.51
C THR A 218 -4.12 0.73 -4.06
N ALA A 219 -4.34 0.66 -2.74
CA ALA A 219 -5.33 -0.21 -2.14
C ALA A 219 -6.25 0.60 -1.23
N ARG A 220 -7.50 0.14 -1.10
CA ARG A 220 -8.48 0.70 -0.19
C ARG A 220 -9.48 -0.37 0.22
N ASP A 221 -9.83 -0.38 1.49
CA ASP A 221 -11.06 -1.01 1.95
C ASP A 221 -11.92 0.04 2.66
N TYR A 222 -13.24 0.03 2.45
CA TYR A 222 -14.14 1.03 3.03
C TYR A 222 -15.00 0.48 4.17
N GLU A 223 -15.03 -0.83 4.40
CA GLU A 223 -15.88 -1.48 5.41
C GLU A 223 -15.12 -1.55 6.75
N THR A 224 -14.17 -2.47 6.89
CA THR A 224 -13.33 -2.58 8.10
C THR A 224 -11.97 -1.91 7.98
N GLY A 225 -11.54 -1.58 6.76
CA GLY A 225 -10.32 -0.82 6.48
C GLY A 225 -9.12 -1.69 6.14
N LEU A 226 -8.13 -1.09 5.47
CA LEU A 226 -6.97 -1.78 4.94
C LEU A 226 -5.95 -2.08 6.05
N MET A 227 -5.58 -3.35 6.24
CA MET A 227 -4.56 -3.76 7.20
C MET A 227 -3.14 -3.66 6.62
N ARG A 228 -2.89 -4.19 5.42
CA ARG A 228 -1.54 -4.25 4.82
C ARG A 228 -1.56 -4.43 3.30
N ILE A 229 -0.53 -3.92 2.63
CA ILE A 229 -0.15 -4.30 1.26
C ILE A 229 1.19 -5.05 1.32
N SER A 230 1.29 -6.17 0.60
CA SER A 230 2.52 -6.94 0.45
C SER A 230 2.85 -7.22 -1.01
N SER A 231 4.09 -7.61 -1.28
CA SER A 231 4.55 -8.02 -2.61
C SER A 231 5.39 -9.30 -2.54
N SER A 232 5.31 -10.12 -3.58
CA SER A 232 6.20 -11.24 -3.85
C SER A 232 6.75 -11.09 -5.27
N PRO A 233 8.07 -10.85 -5.48
CA PRO A 233 9.11 -10.66 -4.46
C PRO A 233 8.89 -9.46 -3.52
N VAL A 234 9.57 -9.46 -2.36
CA VAL A 234 9.49 -8.36 -1.39
C VAL A 234 10.22 -7.12 -1.90
N GLY A 235 9.53 -5.98 -1.95
CA GLY A 235 10.11 -4.71 -2.40
C GLY A 235 9.14 -3.52 -2.44
N LEU A 236 7.93 -3.68 -1.90
CA LEU A 236 6.89 -2.66 -1.90
C LEU A 236 7.11 -1.67 -0.75
N ILE A 237 7.15 -0.38 -1.10
CA ILE A 237 7.46 0.76 -0.23
C ILE A 237 6.25 1.69 -0.21
N TYR A 238 5.70 1.98 0.96
CA TYR A 238 4.59 2.92 1.08
C TYR A 238 5.04 4.35 0.75
N LYS A 239 4.27 5.07 -0.08
CA LYS A 239 4.57 6.48 -0.42
C LYS A 239 4.40 7.42 0.79
N THR A 240 3.51 7.06 1.70
CA THR A 240 3.25 7.74 2.97
C THR A 240 2.99 6.68 4.04
N PRO A 241 3.48 6.88 5.29
CA PRO A 241 3.04 6.05 6.41
C PRO A 241 1.52 6.09 6.55
N PHE A 242 0.90 4.96 6.88
CA PHE A 242 -0.54 4.85 7.09
C PHE A 242 -0.82 4.06 8.38
N THR A 243 -2.01 4.21 8.93
CA THR A 243 -2.46 3.42 10.08
C THR A 243 -3.27 2.23 9.58
N ALA A 244 -2.91 1.00 9.97
CA ALA A 244 -3.67 -0.20 9.61
C ALA A 244 -5.11 -0.11 10.12
N GLY A 245 -6.06 -0.60 9.33
CA GLY A 245 -7.50 -0.35 9.53
C GLY A 245 -7.95 1.04 9.05
N THR A 246 -7.14 1.78 8.27
CA THR A 246 -7.65 3.01 7.62
C THR A 246 -8.65 2.67 6.51
N ARG A 247 -9.66 3.54 6.33
CA ARG A 247 -10.62 3.46 5.21
C ARG A 247 -10.22 4.34 4.01
N ASP A 248 -9.08 5.02 4.13
CA ASP A 248 -8.52 5.88 3.09
C ASP A 248 -7.69 5.09 2.08
N GLU A 249 -7.35 5.72 0.96
CA GLU A 249 -6.44 5.14 -0.03
C GLU A 249 -5.01 5.06 0.48
N VAL A 250 -4.41 3.87 0.42
CA VAL A 250 -3.00 3.65 0.75
C VAL A 250 -2.22 3.40 -0.53
N ARG A 251 -1.20 4.23 -0.77
CA ARG A 251 -0.37 4.20 -1.99
C ARG A 251 1.03 3.66 -1.69
N ALA A 252 1.52 2.82 -2.58
CA ALA A 252 2.85 2.25 -2.51
C ALA A 252 3.51 2.19 -3.89
N SER A 253 4.84 2.19 -3.91
CA SER A 253 5.65 1.92 -5.10
C SER A 253 6.39 0.59 -4.95
N TYR A 254 6.54 -0.11 -6.07
CA TYR A 254 7.40 -1.28 -6.21
C TYR A 254 8.38 -1.05 -7.35
N THR A 255 9.64 -1.44 -7.15
CA THR A 255 10.72 -1.29 -8.14
C THR A 255 11.52 -2.58 -8.19
N ALA A 256 11.70 -3.13 -9.39
CA ALA A 256 12.50 -4.33 -9.63
C ALA A 256 13.29 -4.24 -10.93
N SER A 257 14.29 -5.11 -11.08
CA SER A 257 15.03 -5.23 -12.34
C SER A 257 14.14 -5.82 -13.44
N CYS A 258 14.37 -5.43 -14.68
CA CYS A 258 13.74 -6.04 -15.85
C CYS A 258 14.06 -7.54 -16.02
N CYS A 259 15.12 -8.04 -15.38
CA CYS A 259 15.40 -9.49 -15.33
C CYS A 259 14.44 -10.23 -14.37
N GLN A 260 13.63 -9.51 -13.59
CA GLN A 260 12.55 -10.01 -12.74
C GLN A 260 11.25 -9.27 -13.11
N PRO A 261 10.60 -9.63 -14.24
CA PRO A 261 9.48 -8.89 -14.81
C PRO A 261 8.15 -9.08 -14.07
N ARG A 262 8.09 -9.96 -13.07
CA ARG A 262 6.86 -10.40 -12.40
C ARG A 262 6.81 -9.96 -10.94
N VAL A 263 5.61 -9.56 -10.51
CA VAL A 263 5.28 -9.37 -9.09
C VAL A 263 3.84 -9.82 -8.82
N THR A 264 3.63 -10.49 -7.69
CA THR A 264 2.30 -10.64 -7.09
C THR A 264 2.16 -9.59 -6.00
N VAL A 265 1.15 -8.74 -6.08
CA VAL A 265 0.80 -7.74 -5.05
C VAL A 265 -0.47 -8.20 -4.35
N THR A 266 -0.47 -8.19 -3.02
CA THR A 266 -1.61 -8.64 -2.22
C THR A 266 -1.99 -7.61 -1.16
N ALA A 267 -3.28 -7.27 -1.11
CA ALA A 267 -3.89 -6.43 -0.10
C ALA A 267 -4.74 -7.28 0.87
N TYR A 268 -4.67 -6.93 2.15
CA TYR A 268 -5.43 -7.52 3.25
C TYR A 268 -6.21 -6.40 3.95
N ASP A 269 -7.49 -6.62 4.20
CA ASP A 269 -8.28 -5.80 5.13
C ASP A 269 -8.15 -6.29 6.59
N VAL A 270 -8.89 -5.68 7.50
CA VAL A 270 -8.94 -6.08 8.92
C VAL A 270 -9.72 -7.39 9.13
N SER A 271 -10.77 -7.65 8.34
CA SER A 271 -11.61 -8.86 8.41
C SER A 271 -10.98 -10.12 7.78
N ARG A 272 -9.77 -10.00 7.25
CA ARG A 272 -8.98 -11.04 6.56
C ARG A 272 -9.48 -11.39 5.17
N ASN A 273 -10.30 -10.56 4.52
CA ASN A 273 -10.54 -10.70 3.10
C ASN A 273 -9.29 -10.24 2.32
N VAL A 274 -9.02 -10.92 1.20
CA VAL A 274 -7.76 -10.79 0.47
C VAL A 274 -8.03 -10.51 -1.01
N ARG A 275 -7.24 -9.57 -1.56
CA ARG A 275 -7.19 -9.31 -3.00
C ARG A 275 -5.74 -9.38 -3.48
N SER A 276 -5.47 -10.22 -4.48
CA SER A 276 -4.17 -10.28 -5.15
C SER A 276 -4.26 -9.87 -6.61
N LEU A 277 -3.19 -9.27 -7.11
CA LEU A 277 -2.93 -9.01 -8.53
C LEU A 277 -1.61 -9.69 -8.91
N ASN A 278 -1.63 -10.47 -9.99
CA ASN A 278 -0.43 -10.99 -10.63
C ASN A 278 -0.11 -10.09 -11.81
N LEU A 279 1.08 -9.51 -11.81
CA LEU A 279 1.51 -8.48 -12.76
C LEU A 279 2.79 -8.93 -13.44
N ASP A 280 2.80 -8.89 -14.77
CA ASP A 280 3.98 -9.07 -15.62
C ASP A 280 4.19 -7.79 -16.43
N VAL A 281 5.36 -7.17 -16.31
CA VAL A 281 5.69 -5.94 -17.02
C VAL A 281 5.94 -6.17 -18.51
N THR A 282 6.24 -7.41 -18.91
CA THR A 282 6.41 -7.80 -20.33
C THR A 282 5.08 -7.98 -21.05
N ASP A 283 3.97 -8.14 -20.31
CA ASP A 283 2.64 -8.17 -20.91
C ASP A 283 2.21 -6.77 -21.35
N ILE A 284 2.33 -6.53 -22.66
CA ILE A 284 1.83 -5.33 -23.35
C ILE A 284 0.31 -5.49 -23.55
N TRP A 285 -0.45 -5.43 -22.45
CA TRP A 285 -1.87 -5.13 -22.54
C TRP A 285 -2.05 -3.66 -22.93
N LEU A 286 -2.70 -3.43 -24.07
CA LEU A 286 -3.23 -2.11 -24.41
C LEU A 286 -4.21 -1.69 -23.30
N ASN A 287 -4.02 -0.48 -22.77
CA ASN A 287 -5.02 0.14 -21.91
C ASN A 287 -6.30 0.43 -22.72
N GLU A 288 -7.41 0.71 -22.03
CA GLU A 288 -8.71 1.00 -22.67
C GLU A 288 -8.59 2.11 -23.73
N ALA A 289 -7.79 3.14 -23.46
CA ALA A 289 -7.48 4.21 -24.40
C ALA A 289 -6.71 3.73 -25.65
N GLY A 290 -5.76 2.81 -25.51
CA GLY A 290 -5.03 2.20 -26.62
C GLY A 290 -5.91 1.29 -27.47
N ILE A 291 -6.80 0.51 -26.84
CA ILE A 291 -7.83 -0.27 -27.54
C ILE A 291 -8.74 0.68 -28.33
N ALA A 292 -9.23 1.74 -27.70
CA ALA A 292 -10.08 2.75 -28.36
C ALA A 292 -9.36 3.43 -29.54
N ALA A 293 -8.08 3.79 -29.40
CA ALA A 293 -7.27 4.39 -30.46
C ALA A 293 -7.08 3.45 -31.66
N VAL A 294 -6.79 2.16 -31.42
CA VAL A 294 -6.67 1.15 -32.48
C VAL A 294 -8.01 0.96 -33.20
N VAL A 295 -9.12 0.83 -32.45
CA VAL A 295 -10.47 0.68 -33.01
C VAL A 295 -10.87 1.90 -33.84
N LEU A 296 -10.62 3.12 -33.34
CA LEU A 296 -10.92 4.37 -34.06
C LEU A 296 -10.07 4.48 -35.34
N GLY A 297 -8.79 4.13 -35.27
CA GLY A 297 -7.90 4.09 -36.45
C GLY A 297 -8.40 3.14 -37.54
N VAL A 298 -8.83 1.93 -37.16
CA VAL A 298 -9.41 0.94 -38.09
C VAL A 298 -10.72 1.45 -38.71
N LEU A 299 -11.62 2.04 -37.90
CA LEU A 299 -12.88 2.62 -38.40
C LEU A 299 -12.64 3.77 -39.38
N LEU A 300 -11.69 4.67 -39.09
CA LEU A 300 -11.33 5.78 -39.96
C LEU A 300 -10.71 5.28 -41.28
N PHE A 301 -9.85 4.26 -41.22
CA PHE A 301 -9.27 3.62 -42.41
C PHE A 301 -10.35 3.00 -43.32
N ILE A 302 -11.34 2.30 -42.75
CA ILE A 302 -12.48 1.75 -43.50
C ILE A 302 -13.30 2.89 -44.15
N ALA A 303 -13.57 3.97 -43.42
CA ALA A 303 -14.29 5.13 -43.95
C ALA A 303 -13.54 5.80 -45.12
N LEU A 304 -12.20 5.88 -45.04
CA LEU A 304 -11.36 6.43 -46.10
C LEU A 304 -11.42 5.55 -47.37
N ILE A 305 -11.38 4.22 -47.23
CA ILE A 305 -11.55 3.28 -48.36
C ILE A 305 -12.92 3.48 -49.02
N ILE A 306 -13.99 3.59 -48.25
CA ILE A 306 -15.35 3.82 -48.78
C ILE A 306 -15.40 5.14 -49.56
N LEU A 307 -14.85 6.22 -49.00
CA LEU A 307 -14.81 7.54 -49.64
C LEU A 307 -14.00 7.50 -50.95
N LEU A 308 -12.87 6.79 -50.96
CA LEU A 308 -12.04 6.62 -52.16
C LEU A 308 -12.78 5.83 -53.27
N VAL A 309 -13.51 4.77 -52.92
CA VAL A 309 -14.38 4.03 -53.87
C VAL A 309 -15.50 4.93 -54.41
N LEU A 310 -16.12 5.76 -53.55
CA LEU A 310 -17.13 6.73 -53.97
C LEU A 310 -16.56 7.81 -54.88
N LEU A 311 -15.36 8.33 -54.61
CA LEU A 311 -14.64 9.27 -55.49
C LEU A 311 -14.34 8.64 -56.85
N ILE A 312 -13.82 7.40 -56.90
CA ILE A 312 -13.57 6.70 -58.16
C ILE A 312 -14.88 6.51 -58.94
N ARG A 313 -15.97 6.05 -58.27
CA ARG A 313 -17.31 5.93 -58.87
C ARG A 313 -17.81 7.26 -59.43
N TYR A 314 -17.64 8.35 -58.68
CA TYR A 314 -18.03 9.71 -59.08
C TYR A 314 -17.21 10.21 -60.28
N CYS A 315 -15.89 10.08 -60.24
CA CYS A 315 -14.99 10.43 -61.34
C CYS A 315 -15.31 9.63 -62.61
N ILE A 316 -15.57 8.32 -62.51
CA ILE A 316 -15.99 7.51 -63.65
C ILE A 316 -17.35 7.98 -64.20
N ARG A 317 -18.34 8.27 -63.33
CA ARG A 317 -19.66 8.75 -63.74
C ARG A 317 -19.58 10.10 -64.44
N LYS A 318 -18.84 11.06 -63.87
CA LYS A 318 -18.61 12.40 -64.45
C LYS A 318 -17.81 12.33 -65.77
N ARG A 319 -16.83 11.43 -65.88
CA ARG A 319 -16.03 11.22 -67.11
C ARG A 319 -16.82 10.51 -68.23
N ARG A 320 -17.87 9.75 -67.90
CA ARG A 320 -18.83 9.24 -68.89
C ARG A 320 -19.72 10.34 -69.45
N GLN A 321 -20.16 11.29 -68.62
CA GLN A 321 -21.00 12.43 -69.03
C GLN A 321 -20.25 13.51 -69.84
N SER A 322 -18.92 13.43 -69.95
CA SER A 322 -18.08 14.43 -70.65
C SER A 322 -17.38 13.88 -71.89
N LYS A 323 -17.85 12.74 -72.42
CA LYS A 323 -17.36 12.14 -73.67
C LYS A 323 -18.27 12.31 -74.89
N ASP A 324 -19.41 12.99 -74.73
CA ASP A 324 -20.28 13.36 -75.85
C ASP A 324 -19.77 14.63 -76.54
N LEU A 325 -18.65 14.51 -77.25
CA LEU A 325 -18.19 15.51 -78.22
C LEU A 325 -18.73 15.13 -79.61
N PRO A 326 -19.57 15.97 -80.25
CA PRO A 326 -20.16 15.62 -81.53
C PRO A 326 -19.11 15.62 -82.64
N ILE A 327 -19.07 14.52 -83.41
CA ILE A 327 -18.27 14.44 -84.64
C ILE A 327 -18.92 15.32 -85.70
N TYR A 328 -18.42 16.54 -85.87
CA TYR A 328 -18.79 17.41 -87.00
C TYR A 328 -18.22 16.83 -88.30
N ARG A 329 -19.04 16.06 -89.01
CA ARG A 329 -18.75 15.59 -90.37
C ARG A 329 -19.38 16.56 -91.37
N GLY A 330 -18.70 17.67 -91.62
CA GLY A 330 -19.17 18.70 -92.54
C GLY A 330 -18.68 18.50 -93.98
N GLY A 331 -19.54 18.85 -94.94
CA GLY A 331 -19.14 19.34 -96.27
C GLY A 331 -19.02 18.30 -97.39
N GLU A 332 -19.91 18.40 -98.36
CA GLU A 332 -19.77 17.78 -99.69
C GLU A 332 -18.65 18.42 -100.53
N SER A 333 -18.17 17.69 -101.54
CA SER A 333 -17.69 18.30 -102.78
C SER A 333 -18.20 17.54 -104.01
N LEU A 334 -19.16 18.16 -104.70
CA LEU A 334 -19.50 17.85 -106.09
C LEU A 334 -18.26 18.08 -106.99
N GLY A 335 -18.02 17.25 -108.00
CA GLY A 335 -16.92 17.54 -108.93
C GLY A 335 -16.47 16.44 -109.90
N THR A 336 -17.35 16.02 -110.81
CA THR A 336 -17.05 15.77 -112.23
C THR A 336 -15.63 15.34 -112.64
N ARG A 337 -15.47 14.10 -113.16
CA ARG A 337 -14.67 13.93 -114.39
C ARG A 337 -15.16 12.82 -115.33
N ARG A 338 -15.14 13.19 -116.61
CA ARG A 338 -15.57 12.47 -117.81
C ARG A 338 -14.36 11.75 -118.43
N THR A 339 -14.58 11.07 -119.56
CA THR A 339 -13.60 10.43 -120.48
C THR A 339 -13.16 9.01 -120.06
N LYS A 340 -13.09 8.03 -120.97
CA LYS A 340 -13.48 8.04 -122.40
C LYS A 340 -13.94 6.65 -122.83
#